data_AF-R7IXH3-F1
#
_entry.id   AF-R7IXH3-F1
#
_cell.length_a   1.000
_cell.length_b   1.000
_cell.length_c   1.000
_cell.angle_alpha   90.00
_cell.angle_beta   90.00
_cell.angle_gamma   90.00
#
_symmetry.space_group_name_H-M   'P 1'
#
loop_
_entity.id
_entity.type
_entity.pdbx_description
1 polymer ?
#
loop_
_entity_poly.entity_id
_entity_poly.type
_entity_poly.pdbx_seq_one_letter_code
_entity_poly.pdbx_strand_id
1 'polypeptide(L)'
;MKQTYRFADIPVRAVFQENYIKDQCRDYETGEKPAFTIEITPEDVALEEDDSGKGTFPYGYLESLVFYRKFCEQAVYHDILLFHCSAVSVDGQAYLFTAPSGTGKSTHTALWREVFGERAVMVNDDKPLLKIENNRIYVYGTPWDGKHHISTNIKVPVKAVCLLGRGTENEIHRESFQEAYPCMLAQTYRADDAEKMKKTLELVNQFMAVVPVYSMKCTISKEAAQMAYDCMSAK
;
A
#
# COMPACT_ATOMS: atom_id res chain seq x y z
N MET A 1 4.45 -18.18 19.40
CA MET A 1 3.36 -17.29 19.87
C MET A 1 2.23 -17.26 18.86
N LYS A 2 1.04 -16.81 19.25
CA LYS A 2 -0.09 -16.64 18.33
C LYS A 2 -0.92 -15.41 18.71
N GLN A 3 -1.32 -14.62 17.72
CA GLN A 3 -2.15 -13.42 17.89
C GLN A 3 -3.04 -13.25 16.66
N THR A 4 -4.22 -12.63 16.82
CA THR A 4 -5.11 -12.33 15.69
C THR A 4 -5.09 -10.82 15.43
N TYR A 5 -4.93 -10.45 14.16
CA TYR A 5 -4.92 -9.07 13.70
C TYR A 5 -5.99 -8.87 12.63
N ARG A 6 -6.46 -7.65 12.43
CA ARG A 6 -7.42 -7.31 11.37
C ARG A 6 -6.80 -6.35 10.37
N PHE A 7 -6.61 -6.82 9.14
CA PHE A 7 -6.11 -6.01 8.03
C PHE A 7 -7.15 -5.97 6.91
N ALA A 8 -7.47 -4.78 6.40
CA ALA A 8 -8.48 -4.60 5.35
C ALA A 8 -9.83 -5.29 5.66
N ASP A 9 -10.27 -5.17 6.91
CA ASP A 9 -11.46 -5.84 7.48
C ASP A 9 -11.41 -7.38 7.49
N ILE A 10 -10.24 -8.00 7.33
CA ILE A 10 -10.06 -9.45 7.41
C ILE A 10 -9.29 -9.83 8.68
N PRO A 11 -9.91 -10.57 9.62
CA PRO A 11 -9.20 -11.10 10.77
C PRO A 11 -8.29 -12.28 10.33
N VAL A 12 -7.00 -12.18 10.61
CA VAL A 12 -5.99 -13.19 10.31
C VAL A 12 -5.23 -13.57 11.57
N ARG A 13 -5.03 -14.87 11.78
CA ARG A 13 -4.18 -15.35 12.88
C ARG A 13 -2.74 -15.50 12.40
N ALA A 14 -1.81 -14.86 13.08
CA ALA A 14 -0.39 -15.08 12.90
C ALA A 14 0.14 -16.05 13.95
N VAL A 15 0.97 -17.01 13.54
CA VAL A 15 1.76 -17.88 14.40
C VAL A 15 3.23 -17.60 14.12
N PHE A 16 3.92 -17.04 15.11
CA PHE A 16 5.25 -16.41 14.99
C PHE A 16 6.08 -16.62 16.27
N GLN A 17 7.39 -16.52 16.16
CA GLN A 17 8.41 -16.79 17.19
C GLN A 17 8.82 -15.55 17.98
N GLU A 18 8.99 -14.36 17.37
CA GLU A 18 9.52 -13.15 18.03
C GLU A 18 8.45 -12.10 18.35
N ASN A 19 8.72 -11.21 19.31
CA ASN A 19 7.74 -10.17 19.69
C ASN A 19 7.56 -9.06 18.64
N TYR A 20 8.40 -9.02 17.61
CA TYR A 20 8.42 -7.93 16.64
C TYR A 20 7.06 -7.71 15.95
N ILE A 21 6.41 -8.77 15.44
CA ILE A 21 5.08 -8.67 14.82
C ILE A 21 4.05 -8.15 15.81
N LYS A 22 4.13 -8.58 17.08
CA LYS A 22 3.21 -8.14 18.14
C LYS A 22 3.34 -6.64 18.40
N ASP A 23 4.56 -6.14 18.48
CA ASP A 23 4.79 -4.72 18.70
C ASP A 23 4.43 -3.89 17.46
N GLN A 24 4.80 -4.36 16.27
CA GLN A 24 4.50 -3.70 15.00
C GLN A 24 2.98 -3.64 14.73
N CYS A 25 2.24 -4.71 15.00
CA CYS A 25 0.83 -4.85 14.65
C CYS A 25 -0.13 -4.53 15.81
N ARG A 26 0.35 -3.92 16.90
CA ARG A 26 -0.43 -3.67 18.12
C ARG A 26 -1.77 -2.99 17.87
N ASP A 27 -1.78 -1.96 17.02
CA ASP A 27 -2.99 -1.18 16.70
C ASP A 27 -3.96 -1.92 15.76
N TYR A 28 -3.61 -3.14 15.35
CA TYR A 28 -4.40 -4.00 14.48
C TYR A 28 -4.91 -5.26 15.20
N GLU A 29 -4.59 -5.45 16.49
CA GLU A 29 -5.05 -6.60 17.27
C GLU A 29 -6.59 -6.68 17.32
N THR A 30 -7.13 -7.90 17.21
CA THR A 30 -8.57 -8.17 17.33
C THR A 30 -8.84 -9.48 18.06
N GLY A 31 -10.00 -9.56 18.71
CA GLY A 31 -10.54 -10.80 19.31
C GLY A 31 -11.42 -11.61 18.35
N GLU A 32 -11.61 -11.16 17.12
CA GLU A 32 -12.46 -11.82 16.13
C GLU A 32 -11.95 -13.22 15.74
N LYS A 33 -12.86 -14.08 15.28
CA LYS A 33 -12.49 -15.38 14.72
C LYS A 33 -11.71 -15.16 13.41
N PRO A 34 -10.50 -15.73 13.26
CA PRO A 34 -9.73 -15.55 12.05
C PRO A 34 -10.40 -16.22 10.85
N ALA A 35 -10.36 -15.55 9.70
CA ALA A 35 -10.73 -16.10 8.40
C ALA A 35 -9.75 -17.19 7.96
N PHE A 36 -8.46 -16.98 8.22
CA PHE A 36 -7.39 -17.95 7.99
C PHE A 36 -6.22 -17.75 8.97
N THR A 37 -5.31 -18.73 9.00
CA THR A 37 -4.11 -18.71 9.84
C THR A 37 -2.88 -18.72 8.95
N ILE A 38 -1.89 -17.88 9.28
CA ILE A 38 -0.57 -17.88 8.69
C ILE A 38 0.41 -18.35 9.75
N GLU A 39 1.11 -19.43 9.43
CA GLU A 39 2.25 -19.91 10.18
C GLU A 39 3.54 -19.50 9.48
N ILE A 40 4.43 -18.88 10.25
CA ILE A 40 5.77 -18.49 9.80
C ILE A 40 6.73 -19.48 10.43
N THR A 41 7.48 -20.19 9.59
CA THR A 41 8.48 -21.16 10.04
C THR A 41 9.88 -20.56 9.92
N PRO A 42 10.88 -21.10 10.66
CA PRO A 42 12.27 -20.68 10.49
C PRO A 42 12.79 -20.82 9.06
N GLU A 43 12.32 -21.82 8.31
CA GLU A 43 12.67 -22.00 6.90
C GLU A 43 12.14 -20.87 6.03
N ASP A 44 10.91 -20.38 6.29
CA ASP A 44 10.40 -19.22 5.57
C ASP A 44 11.27 -17.98 5.81
N VAL A 45 11.74 -17.79 7.04
CA VAL A 45 12.57 -16.64 7.42
C VAL A 45 13.97 -16.74 6.79
N ALA A 46 14.54 -17.94 6.72
CA ALA A 46 15.82 -18.17 6.04
C ALA A 46 15.73 -17.86 4.54
N LEU A 47 14.63 -18.26 3.87
CA LEU A 47 14.40 -17.91 2.46
C LEU A 47 14.26 -16.39 2.27
N GLU A 48 13.55 -15.72 3.17
CA GLU A 48 13.40 -14.26 3.12
C GLU A 48 14.74 -13.53 3.36
N GLU A 49 15.62 -14.08 4.19
CA GLU A 49 16.98 -13.56 4.41
C GLU A 49 17.82 -13.64 3.12
N ASP A 50 17.79 -14.79 2.44
CA ASP A 50 18.51 -15.01 1.18
C ASP A 50 18.01 -14.06 0.07
N ASP A 51 16.69 -13.85 -0.03
CA ASP A 51 16.06 -12.96 -1.02
C ASP A 51 16.30 -11.47 -0.72
N SER A 52 16.48 -11.10 0.55
CA SER A 52 16.73 -9.72 0.98
C SER A 52 18.10 -9.18 0.54
N GLY A 53 18.98 -10.05 0.03
CA GLY A 53 20.29 -9.68 -0.54
C GLY A 53 21.35 -9.34 0.52
N LYS A 54 22.28 -8.43 0.20
CA LYS A 54 23.40 -8.09 1.10
C LYS A 54 22.95 -7.17 2.24
N GLY A 55 22.58 -7.76 3.37
CA GLY A 55 22.30 -7.06 4.63
C GLY A 55 22.12 -8.06 5.77
N THR A 56 22.30 -7.61 7.01
CA THR A 56 21.93 -8.39 8.20
C THR A 56 20.71 -7.73 8.81
N PHE A 57 19.58 -8.43 8.80
CA PHE A 57 18.32 -7.95 9.35
C PHE A 57 17.98 -8.72 10.63
N PRO A 58 17.34 -8.08 11.63
CA PRO A 58 16.85 -8.81 12.79
C PRO A 58 15.84 -9.89 12.38
N TYR A 59 15.91 -11.07 13.00
CA TYR A 59 15.01 -12.19 12.70
C TYR A 59 13.53 -11.78 12.75
N GLY A 60 13.10 -11.08 13.81
CA GLY A 60 11.71 -10.63 13.95
C GLY A 60 11.25 -9.66 12.85
N TYR A 61 12.17 -8.90 12.25
CA TYR A 61 11.85 -8.06 11.10
C TYR A 61 11.61 -8.91 9.84
N LEU A 62 12.50 -9.86 9.54
CA LEU A 62 12.32 -10.79 8.42
C LEU A 62 11.05 -11.63 8.58
N GLU A 63 10.79 -12.11 9.79
CA GLU A 63 9.56 -12.80 10.17
C GLU A 63 8.31 -11.95 9.84
N SER A 64 8.35 -10.65 10.11
CA SER A 64 7.26 -9.74 9.76
C SER A 64 7.05 -9.58 8.25
N LEU A 65 8.12 -9.63 7.46
CA LEU A 65 8.04 -9.56 6.00
C LEU A 65 7.42 -10.84 5.44
N VAL A 66 7.83 -12.01 5.95
CA VAL A 66 7.21 -13.29 5.61
C VAL A 66 5.73 -13.28 5.94
N PHE A 67 5.36 -12.83 7.14
CA PHE A 67 3.96 -12.73 7.55
C PHE A 67 3.15 -11.92 6.54
N TYR A 68 3.66 -10.75 6.16
CA TYR A 68 2.95 -9.87 5.26
C TYR A 68 2.87 -10.41 3.84
N ARG A 69 3.95 -11.01 3.33
CA ARG A 69 3.98 -11.66 2.01
C ARG A 69 2.94 -12.78 1.94
N LYS A 70 2.96 -13.71 2.91
CA LYS A 70 1.98 -14.79 3.01
C LYS A 70 0.55 -14.26 3.16
N PHE A 71 0.35 -13.15 3.87
CA PHE A 71 -0.95 -12.48 3.94
C PHE A 71 -1.41 -11.99 2.57
N CYS A 72 -0.57 -11.27 1.84
CA CYS A 72 -0.91 -10.73 0.53
C CYS A 72 -1.28 -11.83 -0.47
N GLU A 73 -0.59 -12.97 -0.43
CA GLU A 73 -0.91 -14.13 -1.25
C GLU A 73 -2.30 -14.73 -0.98
N GLN A 74 -2.82 -14.63 0.25
CA GLN A 74 -4.17 -15.07 0.60
C GLN A 74 -5.21 -13.97 0.38
N ALA A 75 -4.81 -12.71 0.58
CA ALA A 75 -5.68 -11.53 0.53
C ALA A 75 -6.32 -11.32 -0.84
N VAL A 76 -5.69 -11.78 -1.92
CA VAL A 76 -6.28 -11.72 -3.28
C VAL A 76 -7.59 -12.50 -3.42
N TYR A 77 -7.81 -13.54 -2.60
CA TYR A 77 -9.08 -14.26 -2.55
C TYR A 77 -10.17 -13.52 -1.75
N HIS A 78 -9.80 -12.42 -1.11
CA HIS A 78 -10.67 -11.52 -0.38
C HIS A 78 -10.76 -10.14 -1.06
N ASP A 79 -10.48 -10.08 -2.36
CA ASP A 79 -10.49 -8.87 -3.19
C ASP A 79 -9.57 -7.76 -2.67
N ILE A 80 -8.44 -8.15 -2.08
CA ILE A 80 -7.44 -7.24 -1.51
C ILE A 80 -6.12 -7.35 -2.28
N LEU A 81 -5.53 -6.20 -2.60
CA LEU A 81 -4.22 -6.06 -3.22
C LEU A 81 -3.26 -5.27 -2.32
N LEU A 82 -2.01 -5.72 -2.25
CA LEU A 82 -0.92 -4.83 -1.85
C LEU A 82 -0.56 -3.94 -3.05
N PHE A 83 -0.56 -2.63 -2.83
CA PHE A 83 -0.16 -1.64 -3.83
C PHE A 83 0.90 -0.70 -3.24
N HIS A 84 2.13 -0.77 -3.76
CA HIS A 84 3.26 0.02 -3.28
C HIS A 84 3.09 1.49 -3.66
N CYS A 85 2.65 2.29 -2.68
CA CYS A 85 2.38 3.70 -2.86
C CYS A 85 2.43 4.44 -1.51
N SER A 86 2.53 5.76 -1.58
CA SER A 86 2.26 6.64 -0.45
C SER A 86 0.82 7.15 -0.55
N ALA A 87 0.03 6.93 0.49
CA ALA A 87 -1.40 7.21 0.52
C ALA A 87 -1.71 8.31 1.54
N VAL A 88 -2.25 9.43 1.07
CA VAL A 88 -2.72 10.54 1.91
C VAL A 88 -4.21 10.74 1.69
N SER A 89 -4.96 10.98 2.76
CA SER A 89 -6.37 11.37 2.69
C SER A 89 -6.51 12.86 2.85
N VAL A 90 -7.29 13.51 1.98
CA VAL A 90 -7.75 14.89 2.14
C VAL A 90 -9.28 14.89 2.12
N ASP A 91 -9.89 15.47 3.15
CA ASP A 91 -11.35 15.55 3.34
C ASP A 91 -12.08 14.19 3.19
N GLY A 92 -11.48 13.12 3.71
CA GLY A 92 -12.06 11.77 3.70
C GLY A 92 -11.98 11.07 2.34
N GLN A 93 -11.18 11.57 1.40
CA GLN A 93 -10.86 10.92 0.13
C GLN A 93 -9.36 10.64 0.04
N ALA A 94 -8.96 9.48 -0.47
CA ALA A 94 -7.55 9.10 -0.56
C ALA A 94 -6.96 9.35 -1.95
N TYR A 95 -5.72 9.84 -1.94
CA TYR A 95 -4.90 10.10 -3.11
C TYR A 95 -3.64 9.25 -2.99
N LEU A 96 -3.41 8.39 -3.98
CA LEU A 96 -2.31 7.44 -3.97
C LEU A 96 -1.20 7.92 -4.89
N PHE A 97 0.02 8.00 -4.37
CA PHE A 97 1.20 8.38 -5.13
C PHE A 97 2.10 7.19 -5.29
N THR A 98 2.32 6.74 -6.53
CA THR A 98 3.20 5.61 -6.81
C THR A 98 4.27 5.99 -7.82
N ALA A 99 5.43 5.36 -7.69
CA ALA A 99 6.61 5.57 -8.52
C ALA A 99 7.64 4.48 -8.19
N PRO A 100 8.63 4.27 -9.07
CA PRO A 100 9.84 3.51 -8.73
C PRO A 100 10.44 3.95 -7.38
N SER A 101 11.08 3.00 -6.69
CA SER A 101 11.70 3.29 -5.39
C SER A 101 12.71 4.44 -5.52
N GLY A 102 12.74 5.32 -4.52
CA GLY A 102 13.61 6.50 -4.51
C GLY A 102 13.16 7.71 -5.32
N THR A 103 12.03 7.65 -6.06
CA THR A 103 11.58 8.80 -6.88
C THR A 103 11.11 10.00 -6.06
N GLY A 104 10.47 9.77 -4.91
CA GLY A 104 10.02 10.84 -3.99
C GLY A 104 8.58 10.76 -3.47
N LYS A 105 7.96 9.57 -3.38
CA LYS A 105 6.57 9.38 -2.92
C LYS A 105 6.29 10.03 -1.56
N SER A 106 7.08 9.67 -0.55
CA SER A 106 7.00 10.20 0.82
C SER A 106 7.24 11.71 0.89
N THR A 107 8.14 12.22 0.04
CA THR A 107 8.40 13.66 -0.07
C THR A 107 7.16 14.38 -0.58
N HIS A 108 6.47 13.82 -1.57
CA HIS A 108 5.27 14.44 -2.14
C HIS A 108 4.09 14.42 -1.16
N THR A 109 3.85 13.33 -0.44
CA THR A 109 2.78 13.28 0.58
C THR A 109 3.09 14.12 1.82
N ALA A 110 4.37 14.32 2.17
CA ALA A 110 4.76 15.31 3.16
C ALA A 110 4.35 16.74 2.75
N LEU A 111 4.57 17.12 1.48
CA LEU A 111 4.12 18.40 0.94
C LEU A 111 2.60 18.55 1.01
N TRP A 112 1.84 17.48 0.71
CA TRP A 112 0.37 17.49 0.88
C TRP A 112 -0.04 17.78 2.32
N ARG A 113 0.63 17.17 3.30
CA ARG A 113 0.35 17.43 4.72
C ARG A 113 0.71 18.85 5.15
N GLU A 114 1.75 19.44 4.58
CA GLU A 114 2.07 20.85 4.79
C GLU A 114 1.06 21.81 4.17
N VAL A 115 0.57 21.52 2.96
CA VAL A 115 -0.36 22.38 2.23
C VAL A 115 -1.76 22.32 2.81
N PHE A 116 -2.26 21.13 3.14
CA PHE A 116 -3.65 20.93 3.57
C PHE A 116 -3.82 20.84 5.10
N GLY A 117 -2.73 20.77 5.87
CA GLY A 117 -2.76 20.78 7.33
C GLY A 117 -3.63 19.65 7.90
N GLU A 118 -4.53 19.99 8.82
CA GLU A 118 -5.42 19.03 9.50
C GLU A 118 -6.37 18.27 8.55
N ARG A 119 -6.63 18.80 7.35
CA ARG A 119 -7.41 18.11 6.33
C ARG A 119 -6.68 16.90 5.76
N ALA A 120 -5.34 16.89 5.81
CA ALA A 120 -4.50 15.84 5.29
C ALA A 120 -4.08 14.83 6.37
N VAL A 121 -4.60 13.61 6.26
CA VAL A 121 -4.26 12.49 7.15
C VAL A 121 -3.45 11.45 6.39
N MET A 122 -2.31 11.05 6.94
CA MET A 122 -1.52 9.99 6.33
C MET A 122 -2.19 8.63 6.54
N VAL A 123 -2.44 7.90 5.46
CA VAL A 123 -2.99 6.54 5.53
C VAL A 123 -1.86 5.53 5.71
N ASN A 124 -0.88 5.51 4.79
CA ASN A 124 0.31 4.65 4.83
C ASN A 124 1.36 5.12 3.81
N ASP A 125 2.64 5.09 4.14
CA ASP A 125 3.72 5.64 3.31
C ASP A 125 4.54 4.61 2.49
N ASP A 126 4.09 3.35 2.40
CA ASP A 126 4.85 2.33 1.65
C ASP A 126 3.98 1.21 1.09
N LYS A 127 3.39 0.38 1.96
CA LYS A 127 2.66 -0.83 1.55
C LYS A 127 1.24 -0.84 2.11
N PRO A 128 0.36 0.09 1.70
CA PRO A 128 -1.05 -0.01 2.00
C PRO A 128 -1.69 -1.24 1.35
N LEU A 129 -2.89 -1.58 1.84
CA LEU A 129 -3.77 -2.55 1.19
C LEU A 129 -4.92 -1.82 0.50
N LEU A 130 -5.24 -2.23 -0.72
CA LEU A 130 -6.42 -1.81 -1.46
C LEU A 130 -7.45 -2.92 -1.43
N LYS A 131 -8.67 -2.62 -0.97
CA LYS A 131 -9.79 -3.56 -1.02
C LYS A 131 -10.83 -3.11 -2.03
N ILE A 132 -11.30 -4.04 -2.84
CA ILE A 132 -12.40 -3.84 -3.76
C ILE A 132 -13.67 -4.36 -3.10
N GLU A 133 -14.64 -3.48 -2.87
CA GLU A 133 -15.94 -3.87 -2.34
C GLU A 133 -17.03 -2.95 -2.91
N ASN A 134 -18.17 -3.54 -3.31
CA ASN A 134 -19.33 -2.80 -3.85
C ASN A 134 -18.97 -1.81 -4.98
N ASN A 135 -18.11 -2.25 -5.92
CA ASN A 135 -17.63 -1.44 -7.04
C ASN A 135 -16.92 -0.14 -6.62
N ARG A 136 -16.30 -0.15 -5.44
CA ARG A 136 -15.47 0.94 -4.90
C ARG A 136 -14.14 0.38 -4.41
N ILE A 137 -13.15 1.25 -4.38
CA ILE A 137 -11.80 0.92 -3.94
C ILE A 137 -11.55 1.68 -2.64
N TYR A 138 -11.11 0.97 -1.62
CA TYR A 138 -10.72 1.54 -0.33
C TYR A 138 -9.26 1.25 -0.07
N VAL A 139 -8.54 2.25 0.42
CA VAL A 139 -7.19 2.08 0.94
C VAL A 139 -7.22 1.92 2.45
N TYR A 140 -6.38 1.02 2.95
CA TYR A 140 -6.19 0.75 4.37
C TYR A 140 -4.76 1.03 4.78
N GLY A 141 -4.63 1.65 5.95
CA GLY A 141 -3.37 1.67 6.68
C GLY A 141 -2.90 0.25 7.01
N THR A 142 -1.59 0.07 7.00
CA THR A 142 -0.92 -1.15 7.48
C THR A 142 0.28 -0.73 8.33
N PRO A 143 0.81 -1.62 9.18
CA PRO A 143 2.04 -1.33 9.93
C PRO A 143 3.32 -1.54 9.10
N TRP A 144 3.20 -1.79 7.79
CA TRP A 144 4.29 -1.78 6.83
C TRP A 144 4.27 -0.45 6.07
N ASP A 145 4.79 0.58 6.72
CA ASP A 145 4.59 2.00 6.38
C ASP A 145 5.91 2.75 6.15
N GLY A 146 6.93 2.00 5.72
CA GLY A 146 8.22 2.53 5.31
C GLY A 146 9.10 2.98 6.48
N LYS A 147 10.24 3.62 6.12
CA LYS A 147 11.30 3.98 7.07
C LYS A 147 10.87 4.98 8.15
N HIS A 148 9.87 5.79 7.86
CA HIS A 148 9.44 6.87 8.74
C HIS A 148 8.31 6.46 9.70
N HIS A 149 7.78 5.24 9.57
CA HIS A 149 6.70 4.72 10.39
C HIS A 149 5.47 5.65 10.46
N ILE A 150 5.03 6.11 9.29
CA ILE A 150 3.92 7.05 9.16
C ILE A 150 2.73 6.36 8.52
N SER A 151 1.82 5.88 9.36
CA SER A 151 0.53 5.33 8.96
C SER A 151 -0.56 5.62 9.98
N THR A 152 -1.81 5.46 9.56
CA THR A 152 -2.97 5.48 10.45
C THR A 152 -3.85 4.28 10.11
N ASN A 153 -4.30 3.51 11.10
CA ASN A 153 -5.23 2.40 10.90
C ASN A 153 -6.65 2.89 10.55
N ILE A 154 -6.83 3.37 9.32
CA ILE A 154 -8.10 3.89 8.77
C ILE A 154 -8.41 3.25 7.42
N LYS A 155 -9.69 3.31 7.05
CA LYS A 155 -10.24 2.91 5.75
C LYS A 155 -10.76 4.17 5.05
N VAL A 156 -10.27 4.44 3.84
CA VAL A 156 -10.65 5.65 3.08
C VAL A 156 -10.93 5.28 1.62
N PRO A 157 -12.03 5.77 1.01
CA PRO A 157 -12.27 5.56 -0.43
C PRO A 157 -11.17 6.22 -1.27
N VAL A 158 -10.70 5.52 -2.29
CA VAL A 158 -9.68 6.03 -3.22
C VAL A 158 -10.33 6.91 -4.26
N LYS A 159 -9.85 8.14 -4.38
CA LYS A 159 -10.30 9.13 -5.35
C LYS A 159 -9.50 9.09 -6.64
N ALA A 160 -8.17 8.97 -6.55
CA ALA A 160 -7.28 8.97 -7.71
C ALA A 160 -5.90 8.37 -7.38
N VAL A 161 -5.20 7.93 -8.42
CA VAL A 161 -3.77 7.55 -8.36
C VAL A 161 -2.95 8.49 -9.21
N CYS A 162 -1.76 8.86 -8.75
CA CYS A 162 -0.78 9.62 -9.50
C CYS A 162 0.53 8.85 -9.62
N LEU A 163 0.98 8.65 -10.85
CA LEU A 163 2.29 8.13 -11.21
C LEU A 163 3.29 9.31 -11.14
N LEU A 164 4.18 9.31 -10.15
CA LEU A 164 5.14 10.40 -9.98
C LEU A 164 6.40 10.19 -10.83
N GLY A 165 6.79 11.26 -11.52
CA GLY A 165 8.06 11.43 -12.20
C GLY A 165 8.76 12.70 -11.75
N ARG A 166 10.09 12.72 -11.81
CA ARG A 166 10.87 13.94 -11.55
C ARG A 166 10.82 14.86 -12.77
N GLY A 167 10.55 16.13 -12.53
CA GLY A 167 10.53 17.17 -13.55
C GLY A 167 11.20 18.46 -13.06
N THR A 168 11.62 19.29 -14.01
CA THR A 168 12.02 20.68 -13.73
C THR A 168 10.83 21.63 -13.68
N GLU A 169 9.69 21.20 -14.20
CA GLU A 169 8.41 21.91 -14.21
C GLU A 169 7.30 20.97 -13.73
N ASN A 170 6.20 21.54 -13.25
CA ASN A 170 5.04 20.80 -12.78
C ASN A 170 4.07 20.59 -13.95
N GLU A 171 3.83 19.34 -14.31
CA GLU A 171 2.87 18.94 -15.35
C GLU A 171 2.10 17.74 -14.84
N ILE A 172 0.78 17.74 -15.00
CA ILE A 172 -0.08 16.60 -14.67
C ILE A 172 -1.11 16.40 -15.78
N HIS A 173 -1.31 15.15 -16.17
CA HIS A 173 -2.34 14.76 -17.13
C HIS A 173 -2.95 13.42 -16.73
N ARG A 174 -4.16 13.16 -17.23
CA ARG A 174 -4.84 11.88 -17.03
C ARG A 174 -4.27 10.87 -18.00
N GLU A 175 -3.94 9.69 -17.49
CA GLU A 175 -3.42 8.57 -18.28
C GLU A 175 -4.56 7.75 -18.87
N SER A 176 -4.31 7.15 -20.04
CA SER A 176 -5.18 6.09 -20.53
C SER A 176 -4.95 4.80 -19.73
N PHE A 177 -5.91 3.87 -19.82
CA PHE A 177 -5.75 2.56 -19.21
C PHE A 177 -4.48 1.87 -19.71
N GLN A 178 -4.24 1.90 -21.03
CA GLN A 178 -3.13 1.20 -21.68
C GLN A 178 -1.77 1.75 -21.24
N GLU A 179 -1.66 3.07 -21.07
CA GLU A 179 -0.40 3.73 -20.68
C GLU A 179 -0.10 3.50 -19.19
N ALA A 180 -1.12 3.55 -18.32
CA ALA A 180 -0.94 3.36 -16.89
C ALA A 180 -0.75 1.89 -16.46
N TYR A 181 -1.36 0.94 -17.18
CA TYR A 181 -1.47 -0.45 -16.72
C TYR A 181 -0.13 -1.13 -16.37
N PRO A 182 0.94 -1.02 -17.18
CA PRO A 182 2.23 -1.62 -16.83
C PRO A 182 2.80 -1.09 -15.51
N CYS A 183 2.64 0.22 -15.27
CA CYS A 183 3.11 0.85 -14.04
C CYS A 183 2.25 0.39 -12.84
N MET A 184 0.92 0.40 -12.98
CA MET A 184 0.02 -0.06 -11.93
C MET A 184 0.28 -1.50 -11.53
N LEU A 185 0.44 -2.40 -12.51
CA LEU A 185 0.75 -3.80 -12.25
C LEU A 185 2.13 -3.98 -11.59
N ALA A 186 3.15 -3.23 -12.03
CA ALA A 186 4.49 -3.30 -11.46
C ALA A 186 4.54 -2.86 -9.98
N GLN A 187 3.57 -2.07 -9.53
CA GLN A 187 3.46 -1.60 -8.15
C GLN A 187 2.58 -2.50 -7.29
N THR A 188 2.01 -3.58 -7.84
CA THR A 188 1.33 -4.60 -7.05
C THR A 188 2.27 -5.73 -6.65
N TYR A 189 1.96 -6.37 -5.51
CA TYR A 189 2.57 -7.65 -5.19
C TYR A 189 2.13 -8.72 -6.20
N ARG A 190 3.09 -9.53 -6.68
CA ARG A 190 2.87 -10.57 -7.67
C ARG A 190 3.34 -11.89 -7.09
N ALA A 191 2.41 -12.81 -6.85
CA ALA A 191 2.72 -14.15 -6.44
C ALA A 191 3.23 -14.97 -7.65
N ASP A 192 4.12 -15.93 -7.40
CA ASP A 192 4.59 -16.86 -8.44
C ASP A 192 3.52 -17.89 -8.84
N ASP A 193 2.52 -18.08 -7.98
CA ASP A 193 1.37 -18.93 -8.26
C ASP A 193 0.47 -18.32 -9.35
N ALA A 194 0.17 -19.13 -10.37
CA ALA A 194 -0.57 -18.68 -11.55
C ALA A 194 -2.03 -18.28 -11.25
N GLU A 195 -2.69 -18.94 -10.29
CA GLU A 195 -4.07 -18.63 -9.92
C GLU A 195 -4.12 -17.31 -9.14
N LYS A 196 -3.23 -17.13 -8.17
CA LYS A 196 -3.08 -15.87 -7.43
C LYS A 196 -2.72 -14.72 -8.37
N MET A 197 -1.81 -14.93 -9.32
CA MET A 197 -1.45 -13.91 -10.30
C MET A 197 -2.65 -13.54 -11.19
N LYS A 198 -3.46 -14.51 -11.60
CA LYS A 198 -4.70 -14.24 -12.33
C LYS A 198 -5.66 -13.37 -11.51
N LYS A 199 -5.83 -13.66 -10.22
CA LYS A 199 -6.62 -12.83 -9.30
C LYS A 199 -6.05 -11.41 -9.19
N THR A 200 -4.73 -11.27 -9.08
CA THR A 200 -4.08 -9.94 -9.10
C THR A 200 -4.42 -9.14 -10.35
N LEU A 201 -4.33 -9.75 -11.54
CA LEU A 201 -4.69 -9.09 -12.81
C LEU A 201 -6.17 -8.66 -12.84
N GLU A 202 -7.07 -9.53 -12.38
CA GLU A 202 -8.51 -9.22 -12.27
C GLU A 202 -8.76 -8.01 -11.36
N LEU A 203 -8.09 -7.95 -10.21
CA LEU A 203 -8.23 -6.85 -9.24
C LEU A 203 -7.61 -5.53 -9.76
N VAL A 204 -6.45 -5.58 -10.43
CA VAL A 204 -5.86 -4.37 -11.06
C VAL A 204 -6.78 -3.80 -12.14
N ASN A 205 -7.40 -4.66 -12.95
CA ASN A 205 -8.38 -4.24 -13.95
C ASN A 205 -9.59 -3.54 -13.30
N GLN A 206 -10.15 -4.13 -12.24
CA GLN A 206 -11.27 -3.54 -11.50
C GLN A 206 -10.89 -2.20 -10.85
N PHE A 207 -9.70 -2.11 -10.27
CA PHE A 207 -9.17 -0.88 -9.68
C PHE A 207 -9.09 0.25 -10.72
N MET A 208 -8.46 0.01 -11.85
CA MET A 208 -8.28 1.02 -12.89
C MET A 208 -9.57 1.34 -13.66
N ALA A 209 -10.58 0.47 -13.61
CA ALA A 209 -11.89 0.74 -14.20
C ALA A 209 -12.68 1.81 -13.42
N VAL A 210 -12.41 1.98 -12.12
CA VAL A 210 -13.18 2.87 -11.24
C VAL A 210 -12.35 4.05 -10.69
N VAL A 211 -11.02 3.91 -10.58
CA VAL A 211 -10.15 4.97 -10.09
C VAL A 211 -9.37 5.59 -11.27
N PRO A 212 -9.47 6.92 -11.50
CA PRO A 212 -8.67 7.59 -12.50
C PRO A 212 -7.19 7.59 -12.13
N VAL A 213 -6.35 7.35 -13.14
CA VAL A 213 -4.89 7.41 -13.01
C VAL A 213 -4.37 8.66 -13.72
N TYR A 214 -3.47 9.35 -13.06
CA TYR A 214 -2.78 10.53 -13.55
C TYR A 214 -1.28 10.24 -13.60
N SER A 215 -0.58 10.98 -14.43
CA SER A 215 0.87 11.01 -14.45
C SER A 215 1.33 12.44 -14.27
N MET A 216 2.31 12.61 -13.37
CA MET A 216 2.80 13.91 -12.98
C MET A 216 4.31 13.95 -13.02
N LYS A 217 4.86 14.93 -13.73
CA LYS A 217 6.24 15.38 -13.52
C LYS A 217 6.19 16.54 -12.54
N CYS A 218 6.98 16.49 -11.48
CA CYS A 218 6.95 17.53 -10.48
C CYS A 218 8.32 17.90 -9.92
N THR A 219 8.38 19.17 -9.50
CA THR A 219 9.37 19.71 -8.57
C THR A 219 8.99 19.38 -7.13
N ILE A 220 9.90 19.60 -6.18
CA ILE A 220 9.62 19.47 -4.74
C ILE A 220 9.11 20.84 -4.25
N SER A 221 7.82 21.12 -4.50
CA SER A 221 7.21 22.42 -4.21
C SER A 221 5.76 22.28 -3.73
N LYS A 222 5.27 23.25 -2.97
CA LYS A 222 3.87 23.26 -2.48
C LYS A 222 2.89 23.42 -3.63
N GLU A 223 3.31 24.14 -4.65
CA GLU A 223 2.60 24.33 -5.92
C GLU A 223 2.38 22.99 -6.64
N ALA A 224 3.33 22.06 -6.57
CA ALA A 224 3.18 20.72 -7.11
C ALA A 224 2.07 19.93 -6.38
N ALA A 225 2.04 20.00 -5.04
CA ALA A 225 1.01 19.34 -4.24
C ALA A 225 -0.38 19.92 -4.51
N GLN A 226 -0.49 21.25 -4.60
CA GLN A 226 -1.76 21.92 -4.92
C GLN A 226 -2.26 21.56 -6.32
N MET A 227 -1.38 21.60 -7.33
CA MET A 227 -1.73 21.19 -8.71
C MET A 227 -2.23 19.74 -8.77
N ALA A 228 -1.56 18.82 -8.08
CA ALA A 228 -1.98 17.43 -8.01
C ALA A 228 -3.39 17.32 -7.41
N TYR A 229 -3.67 17.99 -6.28
CA TYR A 229 -4.98 17.99 -5.66
C TYR A 229 -6.07 18.57 -6.57
N ASP A 230 -5.81 19.72 -7.20
CA ASP A 230 -6.78 20.40 -8.07
C ASP A 230 -7.18 19.50 -9.26
N CYS A 231 -6.20 18.84 -9.89
CA CYS A 231 -6.46 17.95 -11.02
C CYS A 231 -7.09 16.61 -10.62
N MET A 232 -6.67 16.03 -9.49
CA MET A 232 -7.14 14.70 -9.04
C MET A 232 -8.47 14.75 -8.29
N SER A 233 -8.80 15.87 -7.67
CA SER A 233 -10.07 16.05 -6.94
C SER A 233 -11.26 16.36 -7.87
N ALA A 234 -10.98 16.83 -9.10
CA ALA A 234 -11.97 17.10 -10.13
C ALA A 234 -12.92 15.92 -10.36
N LYS A 235 -14.17 16.22 -10.75
CA LYS A 235 -15.22 15.22 -10.98
C LYS A 235 -15.03 14.50 -12.31
#